data_AF-A0A9E4PQI4-F1
#
_entry.id   AF-A0A9E4PQI4-F1
#
_cell.length_a   1.000
_cell.length_b   1.000
_cell.length_c   1.000
_cell.angle_alpha   90.00
_cell.angle_beta   90.00
_cell.angle_gamma   90.00
#
_symmetry.space_group_name_H-M   'P 1'
#
loop_
_entity.id
_entity.type
_entity.pdbx_description
1 polymer ?
#
loop_
_entity_poly.entity_id
_entity_poly.type
_entity_poly.pdbx_seq_one_letter_code
_entity_poly.pdbx_strand_id
1 'polypeptide(L)'
;MSNEELREQAQRTAPQIKIAGGLWVVGMMIIMAIVIVWVVMAVAFASDYYAFSKAARDAAQPGSALLATLANFQTTKAWVLPLEVLGLATFLLGFGFAFANILKNVHLRGNTMAAVLPILKGRKTQA
;
A
#
# COMPACT_ATOMS: atom_id res chain seq x y z
N MET A 1 21.80 -23.05 18.99
CA MET A 1 20.90 -21.91 19.21
C MET A 1 20.03 -22.22 20.41
N SER A 2 20.10 -21.41 21.47
CA SER A 2 19.34 -21.64 22.70
C SER A 2 17.88 -21.17 22.55
N ASN A 3 16.98 -21.68 23.40
CA ASN A 3 15.58 -21.22 23.43
C ASN A 3 15.45 -19.72 23.72
N GLU A 4 16.45 -19.12 24.36
CA GLU A 4 16.51 -17.71 24.68
C GLU A 4 16.77 -16.86 23.43
N GLU A 5 17.72 -17.26 22.58
CA GLU A 5 18.01 -16.61 21.31
C GLU A 5 16.81 -16.67 20.35
N LEU A 6 16.03 -17.76 20.38
CA LEU A 6 14.81 -17.91 19.58
C LEU A 6 13.71 -16.94 20.03
N ARG A 7 13.54 -16.76 21.35
CA ARG A 7 12.58 -15.81 21.91
C ARG A 7 12.96 -14.37 21.62
N GLU A 8 14.25 -14.05 21.74
CA GLU A 8 14.76 -12.70 21.47
C GLU A 8 14.57 -12.32 19.99
N GLN A 9 14.80 -13.26 19.07
CA GLN A 9 14.55 -13.03 17.65
C GLN A 9 13.06 -12.92 17.30
N ALA A 10 12.19 -13.73 17.92
CA ALA A 10 10.73 -13.61 17.76
C ALA A 10 10.21 -12.23 18.22
N GLN A 11 10.79 -11.68 19.29
CA GLN A 11 10.48 -10.33 19.75
C GLN A 11 10.98 -9.24 18.78
N ARG A 12 12.09 -9.48 18.06
CA ARG A 12 12.63 -8.55 17.04
C ARG A 12 11.89 -8.58 15.71
N THR A 13 11.19 -9.66 15.36
CA THR A 13 10.38 -9.80 14.13
C THR A 13 8.94 -9.29 14.28
N ALA A 14 8.36 -9.39 15.48
CA ALA A 14 7.05 -8.84 15.83
C ALA A 14 6.81 -7.35 15.46
N PRO A 15 7.77 -6.42 15.59
CA PRO A 15 7.55 -5.02 15.20
C PRO A 15 7.50 -4.81 13.69
N GLN A 16 8.25 -5.58 12.89
CA GLN A 16 8.30 -5.39 11.43
C GLN A 16 6.95 -5.71 10.78
N ILE A 17 6.29 -6.77 11.21
CA ILE A 17 4.97 -7.14 10.68
C ILE A 17 3.87 -6.18 11.15
N LYS A 18 4.00 -5.61 12.36
CA LYS A 18 3.08 -4.57 12.84
C LYS A 18 3.21 -3.27 12.03
N ILE A 19 4.44 -2.86 11.72
CA ILE A 19 4.70 -1.71 10.85
C ILE A 19 4.12 -1.96 9.45
N ALA A 20 4.35 -3.14 8.88
CA ALA A 20 3.76 -3.53 7.59
C ALA A 20 2.22 -3.41 7.60
N GLY A 21 1.57 -3.97 8.63
CA GLY A 21 0.12 -3.87 8.80
C GLY A 21 -0.37 -2.43 8.91
N GLY A 22 0.31 -1.60 9.70
CA GLY A 22 -0.02 -0.18 9.83
C GLY A 22 0.09 0.58 8.50
N LEU A 23 1.14 0.32 7.73
CA LEU A 23 1.35 0.93 6.41
C LEU A 23 0.28 0.50 5.41
N TRP A 24 -0.15 -0.76 5.42
CA TRP A 24 -1.25 -1.20 4.58
C TRP A 24 -2.56 -0.52 4.91
N VAL A 25 -2.87 -0.36 6.20
CA VAL A 25 -4.08 0.37 6.64
C VAL A 25 -4.02 1.82 6.18
N VAL A 26 -2.91 2.53 6.44
CA VAL A 26 -2.77 3.93 6.04
C VAL A 26 -2.83 4.08 4.52
N GLY A 27 -2.11 3.23 3.77
CA GLY A 27 -2.14 3.23 2.30
C GLY A 27 -3.55 2.99 1.76
N MET A 28 -4.28 2.01 2.30
CA MET A 28 -5.66 1.73 1.88
C MET A 28 -6.62 2.86 2.23
N MET A 29 -6.45 3.52 3.38
CA MET A 29 -7.27 4.68 3.75
C MET A 29 -7.06 5.85 2.79
N ILE A 30 -5.81 6.11 2.38
CA ILE A 30 -5.50 7.16 1.38
C ILE A 30 -6.16 6.81 0.05
N ILE A 31 -5.98 5.57 -0.43
CA ILE A 31 -6.57 5.10 -1.70
C ILE A 31 -8.10 5.20 -1.64
N MET A 32 -8.72 4.80 -0.52
CA MET A 32 -10.18 4.88 -0.34
C MET A 32 -10.68 6.33 -0.41
N ALA A 33 -10.01 7.26 0.26
CA ALA A 33 -10.37 8.68 0.20
C ALA A 33 -10.29 9.22 -1.24
N ILE A 34 -9.26 8.83 -1.99
CA ILE A 34 -9.10 9.21 -3.40
C ILE A 34 -10.20 8.62 -4.28
N VAL A 35 -10.56 7.35 -4.07
CA VAL A 35 -11.67 6.72 -4.79
C VAL A 35 -12.96 7.51 -4.56
N ILE A 36 -13.24 7.93 -3.33
CA ILE A 36 -14.41 8.77 -3.02
C ILE A 36 -14.35 10.09 -3.79
N VAL A 37 -13.19 10.76 -3.83
CA VAL A 37 -13.02 11.99 -4.62
C VAL A 37 -13.34 11.75 -6.09
N TRP A 38 -12.82 10.67 -6.69
CA TRP A 38 -13.12 10.33 -8.08
C TRP A 38 -14.60 10.01 -8.33
N VAL A 39 -15.26 9.33 -7.39
CA VAL A 39 -16.71 9.08 -7.48
C VAL A 39 -17.48 10.39 -7.47
N VAL A 40 -17.14 11.33 -6.59
CA VAL A 40 -17.76 12.67 -6.57
C VAL A 40 -17.49 13.41 -7.88
N MET A 41 -16.27 13.37 -8.40
CA MET A 41 -15.95 14.00 -9.69
C MET A 41 -16.74 13.39 -10.84
N ALA A 42 -16.90 12.07 -10.88
CA ALA A 42 -17.66 11.39 -11.91
C ALA A 42 -19.16 11.71 -11.84
N VAL A 43 -19.77 11.63 -10.65
CA VAL A 43 -21.22 11.76 -10.48
C VAL A 43 -21.66 13.22 -10.51
N ALA A 44 -20.98 14.11 -9.80
CA ALA A 44 -21.45 15.49 -9.59
C ALA A 44 -20.93 16.48 -10.64
N PHE A 45 -19.74 16.25 -11.21
CA PHE A 45 -19.12 17.23 -12.12
C PHE A 45 -19.09 16.71 -13.56
N ALA A 46 -18.75 15.45 -13.80
CA ALA A 46 -18.57 14.93 -15.16
C ALA A 46 -19.93 14.82 -15.86
N SER A 47 -20.92 14.28 -15.14
CA SER A 47 -22.30 14.20 -15.61
C SER A 47 -22.79 15.56 -16.13
N ASP A 48 -22.68 16.60 -15.29
CA ASP A 48 -23.16 17.95 -15.61
C ASP A 48 -22.35 18.60 -16.74
N TYR A 49 -21.02 18.44 -16.73
CA TYR A 49 -20.16 19.01 -17.77
C TYR A 49 -20.40 18.38 -19.14
N TYR A 50 -20.52 17.05 -19.21
CA TYR A 50 -20.69 16.31 -20.46
C TYR A 50 -22.15 16.24 -20.95
N ALA A 51 -23.12 16.69 -20.15
CA ALA A 51 -24.47 16.95 -20.63
C ALA A 51 -24.53 18.06 -21.71
N PHE A 52 -23.56 18.98 -21.71
CA PHE A 52 -23.46 20.02 -22.72
C PHE A 52 -22.81 19.52 -24.02
N SER A 53 -23.35 19.96 -25.15
CA SER A 53 -22.76 19.69 -26.47
C SER A 53 -21.34 20.24 -26.54
N LYS A 54 -20.48 19.63 -27.38
CA LYS A 54 -19.11 20.11 -27.57
C LYS A 54 -19.07 21.59 -28.00
N ALA A 55 -19.97 22.00 -28.89
CA ALA A 55 -20.07 23.39 -29.34
C ALA A 55 -20.39 24.35 -28.18
N ALA A 56 -21.28 23.97 -27.27
CA ALA A 56 -21.59 24.78 -26.09
C ALA A 56 -20.40 24.89 -25.12
N ARG A 57 -19.59 23.83 -25.02
CA ARG A 57 -18.38 23.82 -24.19
C ARG A 57 -17.27 24.68 -24.76
N ASP A 58 -17.05 24.60 -26.06
CA ASP A 58 -16.02 25.38 -26.75
C ASP A 58 -16.37 26.88 -26.82
N ALA A 59 -17.67 27.23 -26.85
CA ALA A 59 -18.16 28.61 -26.85
C ALA A 59 -18.36 29.22 -25.45
N ALA A 60 -17.98 28.51 -24.39
CA ALA A 60 -18.23 28.95 -23.01
C ALA A 60 -17.46 30.24 -22.68
N GLN A 61 -18.18 31.23 -22.16
CA GLN A 61 -17.59 32.52 -21.82
C GLN A 61 -16.80 32.46 -20.50
N PRO A 62 -15.76 33.31 -20.33
CA PRO A 62 -15.07 33.48 -19.06
C PRO A 62 -16.03 33.75 -17.91
N GLY A 63 -15.80 33.11 -16.75
CA GLY A 63 -16.66 33.24 -15.58
C GLY A 63 -17.94 32.38 -15.61
N SER A 64 -18.20 31.65 -16.69
CA SER A 64 -19.33 30.71 -16.74
C SER A 64 -19.18 29.53 -15.78
N ALA A 65 -20.30 29.02 -15.27
CA ALA A 65 -20.34 27.84 -14.42
C ALA A 65 -19.73 26.59 -15.10
N LEU A 66 -19.80 26.52 -16.43
CA LEU A 66 -19.22 25.44 -17.22
C LEU A 66 -17.69 25.46 -17.17
N LEU A 67 -17.05 26.63 -17.33
CA LEU A 67 -15.60 26.74 -17.18
C LEU A 67 -15.16 26.55 -15.72
N ALA A 68 -15.98 26.97 -14.74
CA ALA A 68 -15.72 26.68 -13.34
C ALA A 68 -15.71 25.17 -13.05
N THR A 69 -16.63 24.42 -13.65
CA THR A 69 -16.68 22.95 -13.57
C THR A 69 -15.43 22.31 -14.18
N LEU A 70 -14.99 22.78 -15.35
CA LEU A 70 -13.75 22.34 -15.98
C LEU A 70 -12.51 22.66 -15.11
N ALA A 71 -12.48 23.84 -14.51
CA ALA A 71 -11.40 24.25 -13.60
C ALA A 71 -11.34 23.35 -12.36
N ASN A 72 -12.50 22.97 -11.79
CA ASN A 72 -12.57 22.01 -10.69
C ASN A 72 -12.00 20.65 -11.09
N PHE A 73 -12.27 20.16 -12.30
CA PHE A 73 -11.66 18.92 -12.82
C PHE A 73 -10.14 18.98 -12.89
N GLN A 74 -9.61 20.02 -13.53
CA GLN A 74 -8.18 20.20 -13.74
C GLN A 74 -7.45 20.33 -12.40
N THR A 75 -8.01 21.14 -11.50
CA THR A 75 -7.45 21.37 -10.16
C THR A 75 -7.50 20.10 -9.31
N THR A 76 -8.63 19.38 -9.32
CA THR A 76 -8.75 18.14 -8.54
C THR A 76 -7.75 17.09 -8.98
N LYS A 77 -7.61 16.90 -10.29
CA LYS A 77 -6.61 15.97 -10.85
C LYS A 77 -5.18 16.33 -10.43
N ALA A 78 -4.86 17.63 -10.33
CA ALA A 78 -3.52 18.09 -9.99
C ALA A 78 -3.07 17.67 -8.58
N TRP A 79 -3.97 17.71 -7.58
CA TRP A 79 -3.63 17.33 -6.21
C TRP A 79 -3.95 15.87 -5.87
N VAL A 80 -4.88 15.23 -6.57
CA VAL A 80 -5.19 13.80 -6.37
C VAL A 80 -4.07 12.89 -6.87
N LEU A 81 -3.49 13.18 -8.04
CA LEU A 81 -2.42 12.38 -8.64
C LEU A 81 -1.24 12.08 -7.67
N PRO A 82 -0.61 13.07 -7.00
CA PRO A 82 0.47 12.78 -6.06
C PRO A 82 0.00 11.96 -4.85
N LEU A 83 -1.26 12.11 -4.41
CA LEU A 83 -1.80 11.32 -3.30
C LEU A 83 -2.05 9.86 -3.70
N GLU A 84 -2.43 9.58 -4.94
CA GLU A 84 -2.54 8.21 -5.46
C GLU A 84 -1.20 7.50 -5.39
N VAL A 85 -0.16 8.17 -5.91
CA VAL A 85 1.20 7.66 -5.88
C VAL A 85 1.66 7.47 -4.44
N LEU A 86 1.35 8.40 -3.53
CA LEU A 86 1.69 8.28 -2.11
C LEU A 86 0.99 7.10 -1.43
N GLY A 87 -0.31 6.91 -1.68
CA GLY A 87 -1.09 5.81 -1.12
C GLY A 87 -0.57 4.46 -1.59
N LEU A 88 -0.34 4.33 -2.91
CA LEU A 88 0.26 3.14 -3.50
C LEU A 88 1.68 2.88 -2.99
N ALA A 89 2.53 3.91 -2.93
CA ALA A 89 3.89 3.78 -2.41
C ALA A 89 3.89 3.34 -0.94
N THR A 90 3.01 3.90 -0.11
CA THR A 90 2.86 3.52 1.30
C THR A 90 2.41 2.06 1.44
N PHE A 91 1.45 1.65 0.63
CA PHE A 91 0.98 0.26 0.60
C PHE A 91 2.08 -0.72 0.17
N LEU A 92 2.83 -0.38 -0.88
CA LEU A 92 3.97 -1.16 -1.36
C LEU A 92 5.12 -1.23 -0.34
N LEU A 93 5.38 -0.13 0.36
CA LEU A 93 6.38 -0.06 1.43
C LEU A 93 6.04 -1.04 2.57
N GLY A 94 4.75 -1.24 2.87
CA GLY A 94 4.29 -2.28 3.79
C GLY A 94 4.75 -3.69 3.41
N PHE A 95 4.73 -4.05 2.11
CA PHE A 95 5.27 -5.33 1.63
C PHE A 95 6.78 -5.43 1.85
N GLY A 96 7.53 -4.34 1.71
CA GLY A 96 8.96 -4.31 2.01
C GLY A 96 9.27 -4.75 3.43
N PHE A 97 8.50 -4.26 4.41
CA PHE A 97 8.63 -4.68 5.81
C PHE A 97 8.20 -6.14 6.04
N ALA A 98 7.14 -6.59 5.38
CA ALA A 98 6.69 -7.97 5.46
C ALA A 98 7.72 -8.95 4.90
N PHE A 99 8.32 -8.66 3.74
CA PHE A 99 9.37 -9.49 3.14
C PHE A 99 10.64 -9.51 3.98
N ALA A 100 11.07 -8.36 4.53
CA ALA A 100 12.21 -8.32 5.46
C ALA A 100 11.98 -9.24 6.67
N ASN A 101 10.76 -9.27 7.19
CA ASN A 101 10.38 -10.15 8.28
C ASN A 101 10.40 -11.63 7.87
N ILE A 102 9.86 -11.96 6.69
CA ILE A 102 9.86 -13.34 6.17
C ILE A 102 11.28 -13.85 5.95
N LEU A 103 12.16 -13.07 5.30
CA LEU A 103 13.55 -13.44 5.05
C LEU A 103 14.31 -13.74 6.34
N LYS A 104 14.13 -12.91 7.38
CA LYS A 104 14.72 -13.17 8.71
C LYS A 104 14.24 -14.50 9.29
N ASN A 105 12.94 -14.78 9.22
CA ASN A 105 12.38 -16.02 9.75
C ASN A 105 12.83 -17.26 8.96
N VAL A 106 13.00 -17.14 7.64
CA VAL A 106 13.51 -18.23 6.79
C VAL A 106 14.99 -18.53 7.11
N HIS A 107 15.84 -17.52 7.20
CA HIS A 107 17.25 -17.70 7.58
C HIS A 107 17.37 -18.36 8.95
N LEU A 108 16.53 -17.94 9.90
CA LEU A 108 16.49 -18.56 11.22
C LEU A 108 16.18 -20.05 11.14
N ARG A 109 15.07 -20.41 10.49
CA ARG A 109 14.66 -21.82 10.32
C ARG A 109 15.74 -22.65 9.61
N GLY A 110 16.38 -22.09 8.59
CA GLY A 110 17.50 -22.71 7.89
C GLY A 110 18.68 -23.00 8.81
N ASN A 111 19.11 -22.01 9.60
CA ASN A 111 20.22 -22.15 10.53
C ASN A 111 19.91 -23.16 11.65
N THR A 112 18.69 -23.16 12.18
CA THR A 112 18.27 -24.15 13.19
C THR A 112 18.31 -25.56 12.60
N MET A 113 17.79 -25.76 11.38
CA MET A 113 17.82 -27.07 10.72
C MET A 113 19.26 -27.53 10.46
N ALA A 114 20.13 -26.65 9.97
CA ALA A 114 21.54 -26.94 9.75
C ALA A 114 22.26 -27.37 11.05
N ALA A 115 21.93 -26.74 12.18
CA ALA A 115 22.52 -27.07 13.48
C ALA A 115 22.02 -28.42 14.04
N VAL A 116 20.76 -28.77 13.83
CA VAL A 116 20.14 -29.98 14.42
C VAL A 116 20.32 -31.22 13.54
N LEU A 117 20.45 -31.05 12.22
CA LEU A 117 20.62 -32.14 11.26
C LEU A 117 21.76 -33.13 11.59
N PRO A 118 23.00 -32.70 11.94
CA PRO A 118 24.07 -33.64 12.27
C PRO A 118 23.79 -34.43 13.55
N ILE A 119 23.12 -33.83 14.55
CA ILE A 119 22.73 -34.51 15.80
C ILE A 119 21.70 -35.61 15.51
N LEU A 120 20.69 -35.30 14.68
CA LEU A 120 19.67 -36.28 14.28
C LEU A 120 20.29 -37.42 13.48
N LYS A 121 21.20 -37.12 12.56
CA LYS A 121 21.92 -38.14 11.79
C LYS A 121 22.77 -39.03 12.71
N GLY A 122 23.44 -38.46 13.70
CA GLY A 122 24.23 -39.20 14.69
C GLY A 122 23.40 -40.14 15.57
N ARG A 123 22.20 -39.72 16.01
CA ARG A 123 21.28 -40.59 16.76
C ARG A 123 20.75 -41.75 15.94
N LYS A 124 20.48 -41.55 14.64
CA LYS A 124 19.97 -42.59 13.76
C LYS A 124 20.98 -43.71 13.51
N THR A 125 22.28 -43.46 13.69
CA THR A 125 23.34 -44.46 13.52
C THR A 125 23.62 -45.26 14.80
N GLN A 126 23.08 -44.84 15.95
CA GLN A 126 23.26 -45.53 17.24
C GLN A 126 22.02 -46.34 17.68
N ALA A 127 20.93 -46.28 16.92
CA ALA A 127 19.75 -47.12 17.05
C ALA A 127 19.74 -48.18 15.94
#